data_AF-A0A1Z9B957-F1
#
_entry.id   AF-A0A1Z9B957-F1
#
_cell.length_a   1.000
_cell.length_b   1.000
_cell.length_c   1.000
_cell.angle_alpha   90.00
_cell.angle_beta   90.00
_cell.angle_gamma   90.00
#
_symmetry.space_group_name_H-M   'P 1'
#
loop_
_entity.id
_entity.type
_entity.pdbx_description
1 polymer ?
#
loop_
_entity_poly.entity_id
_entity_poly.type
_entity_poly.pdbx_seq_one_letter_code
_entity_poly.pdbx_strand_id
1 'polypeptide(L)' 'MHNSNYTPEQPPQNKDNSHPKTISCPNESTSKWNSHPRVYLQFGNSKEVTCPYCGTLYTTD' A
#
# COMPACT_ATOMS: atom_id res chain seq x y z
N MET A 1 -9.23 31.85 41.30
CA MET A 1 -8.50 30.56 41.32
C MET A 1 -9.18 29.60 40.37
N HIS A 2 -8.87 29.71 39.07
CA HIS A 2 -9.22 28.70 38.07
C HIS A 2 -7.96 28.49 37.23
N ASN A 3 -7.36 27.31 37.37
CA ASN A 3 -6.12 26.89 36.75
C ASN A 3 -6.43 26.09 35.48
N SER A 4 -6.57 26.78 34.36
CA SER A 4 -6.77 26.16 33.05
C SER A 4 -5.43 25.66 32.48
N ASN A 5 -4.93 24.54 32.99
CA ASN A 5 -3.89 23.76 32.30
C ASN A 5 -4.58 22.71 31.42
N TYR A 6 -5.11 23.16 30.28
CA TYR A 6 -5.52 22.27 29.20
C TYR A 6 -4.34 22.11 28.25
N THR A 7 -3.58 21.03 28.42
CA THR A 7 -2.64 20.56 27.40
C THR A 7 -3.39 19.56 26.52
N PRO A 8 -3.64 19.84 25.23
CA PRO A 8 -4.19 18.83 24.35
C PRO A 8 -3.09 17.79 24.09
N GLU A 9 -3.21 16.65 24.77
CA GLU A 9 -2.38 15.48 24.51
C GLU A 9 -2.62 15.06 23.06
N GLN A 10 -1.66 15.37 22.19
CA GLN A 10 -1.69 14.99 20.79
C GLN A 10 -1.79 13.46 20.72
N PRO A 11 -2.70 12.88 19.91
CA PRO A 11 -2.72 11.44 19.68
C PRO A 11 -1.32 11.00 19.20
N PRO A 12 -0.84 9.79 19.56
CA PRO A 12 0.48 9.34 19.13
C PRO A 12 0.50 9.31 17.60
N GLN A 13 1.16 10.30 17.00
CA GLN A 13 1.39 10.36 15.56
C GLN A 13 2.49 9.33 15.25
N ASN A 14 2.16 8.04 15.30
CA ASN A 14 2.99 7.00 14.73
C ASN A 14 2.92 7.16 13.20
N LYS A 15 3.76 8.07 12.68
CA LYS A 15 4.01 8.24 11.27
C LYS A 15 4.80 7.02 10.77
N ASP A 16 4.11 5.89 10.66
CA ASP A 16 4.56 4.80 9.82
C ASP A 16 4.53 5.34 8.38
N ASN A 17 5.66 5.91 7.94
CA ASN A 17 5.86 6.42 6.58
C ASN A 17 5.99 5.27 5.56
N SER A 18 5.49 4.09 5.88
CA SER A 18 5.44 2.94 4.98
C SER A 18 4.31 3.21 4.00
N HIS A 19 4.62 4.00 2.96
CA HIS A 19 3.70 4.19 1.85
C HIS A 19 3.31 2.79 1.34
N PRO A 20 2.03 2.41 1.35
CA PRO A 20 1.63 1.10 0.89
C PRO A 20 2.05 0.97 -0.57
N LYS A 21 3.05 0.11 -0.83
CA LYS A 21 3.57 -0.07 -2.19
C LYS A 21 2.44 -0.64 -3.01
N THR A 22 1.96 0.17 -3.95
CA THR A 22 0.85 -0.20 -4.83
C THR A 22 1.44 -0.57 -6.17
N ILE A 23 1.31 -1.83 -6.60
CA ILE A 23 1.80 -2.27 -7.91
C ILE A 23 0.62 -2.41 -8.86
N SER A 24 0.76 -1.81 -10.05
CA SER A 24 -0.19 -2.01 -11.13
C SER A 24 0.14 -3.27 -11.93
N CYS A 25 -0.85 -4.14 -12.10
CA CYS A 25 -0.79 -5.28 -13.00
C CYS A 25 -1.78 -5.05 -14.17
N PRO A 26 -1.38 -5.17 -15.45
CA PRO A 26 -0.02 -5.43 -15.93
C PRO A 26 0.94 -4.23 -15.71
N ASN A 27 2.22 -4.50 -15.48
CA ASN A 27 3.23 -3.43 -15.36
C ASN A 27 3.54 -2.84 -16.75
N GLU A 28 4.12 -1.64 -16.78
CA GLU A 28 4.42 -0.92 -18.04
C GLU A 28 5.34 -1.70 -18.99
N SER A 29 6.17 -2.59 -18.42
CA SER A 29 7.09 -3.47 -19.14
C SER A 29 6.46 -4.78 -19.64
N THR A 30 5.24 -5.11 -19.19
CA THR A 30 4.55 -6.36 -19.57
C THR A 30 3.58 -6.07 -20.69
N SER A 31 3.69 -6.80 -21.81
CA SER A 31 2.84 -6.64 -22.98
C SER A 31 1.35 -6.54 -22.61
N LYS A 32 0.69 -5.49 -23.12
CA LYS A 32 -0.71 -5.08 -22.87
C LYS A 32 -1.79 -6.12 -23.27
N TRP A 33 -1.38 -7.33 -23.63
CA TRP A 33 -2.25 -8.44 -24.08
C TRP A 33 -2.65 -9.37 -22.94
N ASN A 34 -2.57 -8.92 -21.69
CA ASN A 34 -3.11 -9.67 -20.56
C ASN A 34 -4.63 -9.50 -20.58
N SER A 35 -5.39 -10.58 -20.73
CA SER A 35 -6.86 -10.62 -20.89
C SER A 35 -7.66 -10.15 -19.66
N HIS A 36 -7.13 -9.21 -18.87
CA HIS A 36 -7.80 -8.60 -17.74
C HIS A 36 -7.53 -7.09 -17.67
N PRO A 37 -8.46 -6.30 -17.10
CA PRO A 37 -8.26 -4.86 -16.89
C PRO A 37 -7.12 -4.58 -15.91
N ARG A 38 -6.58 -3.36 -15.97
CA ARG A 38 -5.54 -2.90 -15.03
C ARG A 38 -6.07 -2.96 -13.59
N VAL A 39 -5.31 -3.60 -12.72
CA VAL A 39 -5.59 -3.70 -11.29
C VAL A 39 -4.42 -3.20 -10.46
N TYR A 40 -4.71 -2.80 -9.23
CA TYR A 40 -3.73 -2.31 -8.27
C TYR A 40 -3.65 -3.30 -7.10
N LEU A 41 -2.49 -3.93 -6.95
CA LEU A 41 -2.20 -4.89 -5.89
C LEU A 41 -1.55 -4.13 -4.73
N GLN A 42 -2.09 -4.32 -3.53
CA GLN A 42 -1.51 -3.78 -2.30
C GLN A 42 -0.67 -4.84 -1.60
N PHE A 43 0.58 -4.50 -1.34
CA PHE A 43 1.44 -5.21 -0.43
C PHE A 43 1.12 -4.65 0.96
N GLY A 44 0.39 -5.39 1.77
CA GLY A 44 0.19 -5.05 3.17
C GLY A 44 1.52 -5.17 3.93
N ASN A 45 1.58 -6.11 4.88
CA ASN A 45 2.83 -6.45 5.56
C ASN A 45 3.66 -7.52 4.81
N SER A 46 3.14 -8.02 3.68
CA SER A 46 3.77 -9.06 2.87
C SER A 46 4.69 -8.45 1.82
N LYS A 47 5.84 -9.09 1.57
CA LYS A 47 6.77 -8.69 0.49
C LYS A 47 6.37 -9.22 -0.88
N GLU A 48 5.35 -10.06 -0.95
CA GLU A 48 4.95 -10.79 -2.14
C GLU A 48 3.43 -10.76 -2.29
N VAL A 49 2.94 -10.58 -3.51
CA VAL A 49 1.52 -10.63 -3.85
C VAL A 49 1.34 -11.29 -5.20
N THR A 50 0.34 -12.17 -5.31
CA THR A 50 -0.02 -12.81 -6.59
C THR A 50 -1.22 -12.09 -7.19
N CYS A 51 -1.14 -11.77 -8.48
CA CYS A 51 -2.29 -11.22 -9.19
C CYS A 51 -3.37 -12.32 -9.36
N PRO A 52 -4.63 -12.11 -8.93
CA PRO A 52 -5.69 -13.12 -9.06
C PRO A 52 -6.16 -13.33 -10.51
N TYR A 53 -5.74 -12.46 -11.44
CA TYR A 53 -6.17 -12.53 -12.84
C TYR A 53 -5.14 -13.24 -13.73
N CYS A 54 -3.88 -12.82 -13.68
CA CYS A 54 -2.82 -13.40 -14.51
C CYS A 54 -1.95 -14.43 -13.78
N GLY A 55 -2.06 -14.55 -12.45
CA GLY A 55 -1.22 -15.44 -11.65
C GLY A 55 0.24 -14.97 -11.48
N THR A 56 0.59 -13.78 -11.96
CA THR A 56 1.95 -13.24 -11.79
C THR A 56 2.23 -12.96 -10.32
N LEU A 57 3.35 -13.49 -9.84
CA LEU A 57 3.91 -13.19 -8.52
C LEU A 57 4.73 -11.89 -8.62
N TYR A 58 4.36 -10.92 -7.81
CA TYR A 58 5.10 -9.67 -7.65
C TYR A 58 5.78 -9.66 -6.29
N THR A 59 7.04 -9.27 -6.24
CA THR A 59 7.85 -9.21 -5.02
C THR A 59 8.43 -7.80 -4.83
N THR A 60 8.65 -7.41 -3.58
CA THR A 60 9.15 -6.07 -3.18
C THR A 60 10.44 -6.13 -2.39
N ASP A 61 11.20 -7.21 -2.55
CA ASP A 61 12.57 -7.31 -2.02
C ASP A 61 13.44 -6.12 -2.45
#